data_AF-A0A366W240-F1
#
_entry.id   AF-A0A366W240-F1
#
_cell.length_a   1.000
_cell.length_b   1.000
_cell.length_c   1.000
_cell.angle_alpha   90.00
_cell.angle_beta   90.00
_cell.angle_gamma   90.00
#
_symmetry.space_group_name_H-M   'P 1'
#
loop_
_entity.id
_entity.type
_entity.pdbx_description
1 polymer ?
#
loop_
_entity_poly.entity_id
_entity_poly.type
_entity_poly.pdbx_seq_one_letter_code
_entity_poly.pdbx_strand_id
1 'polypeptide(L)'
;MTNETWAKVQSTLKTALGVNNFSSWIEPLAFSGISAGVMTFHVPTNFIGNYVSQNFGDQIIYHMNQTGASVRRLEFAVPAKNAPAAAAPKAAPAPKPTATADISGAPLDQRFTFDTFVVGKPNELAHAAARRVADGGPVTFNPLFLYGGVGLGKTHLMHAIAHELKQRSPELNVLYLSAEQFMYRFITALRERKMMDFKQLFRSVDVLMVDDVQFIGGKDSTQEEFFHTFNALVDGQKQIIISADRAPGEIKDLEERIKSRLQCGLVVDLHPTDYELRLGILQSKVDVYAAQYPDLEIVPGVLEFLAHRISTNVRVLEGALTRLFAFASLVGREITLELTQDCLSDVLKASDRKVTVEEIQRKVSEHYNIRLSDMIGPKRVRNYARPRQIAMFLAKRMTSRSLPEIGRRFGGRDHTTVMHGVKRIEELKVTDSQIADDLELLRRALEE
;
A
#
# COMPACT_ATOMS: atom_id res chain seq x y z
N MET A 1 -6.62 42.60 1.67
CA MET A 1 -5.95 41.88 0.56
C MET A 1 -6.84 40.71 0.17
N THR A 2 -7.13 40.55 -1.12
CA THR A 2 -8.20 39.67 -1.63
C THR A 2 -7.67 38.29 -2.03
N ASN A 3 -8.58 37.30 -2.12
CA ASN A 3 -8.34 35.96 -2.69
C ASN A 3 -7.62 36.00 -4.05
N GLU A 4 -7.79 37.08 -4.81
CA GLU A 4 -7.15 37.29 -6.12
C GLU A 4 -5.62 37.41 -6.04
N THR A 5 -5.06 37.98 -4.96
CA THR A 5 -3.61 38.07 -4.75
C THR A 5 -3.02 36.69 -4.48
N TRP A 6 -3.72 35.86 -3.69
CA TRP A 6 -3.33 34.48 -3.43
C TRP A 6 -3.37 33.62 -4.70
N ALA A 7 -4.40 33.75 -5.53
CA ALA A 7 -4.50 33.03 -6.80
C ALA A 7 -3.32 33.34 -7.76
N LYS A 8 -2.86 34.60 -7.79
CA LYS A 8 -1.66 34.99 -8.55
C LYS A 8 -0.39 34.34 -7.99
N VAL A 9 -0.21 34.34 -6.67
CA VAL A 9 0.94 33.69 -6.03
C VAL A 9 0.91 32.16 -6.24
N GLN A 10 -0.27 31.54 -6.23
CA GLN A 10 -0.42 30.12 -6.56
C GLN A 10 0.06 29.80 -7.98
N SER A 11 -0.23 30.65 -8.98
CA SER A 11 0.24 30.43 -10.35
C SER A 11 1.78 30.49 -10.46
N THR A 12 2.41 31.40 -9.72
CA THR A 12 3.88 31.51 -9.64
C THR A 12 4.48 30.31 -8.92
N LEU A 13 3.90 29.91 -7.78
CA LEU A 13 4.33 28.75 -7.01
C LEU A 13 4.19 27.44 -7.79
N LYS A 14 3.16 27.30 -8.64
CA LYS A 14 2.99 26.12 -9.51
C LYS A 14 4.16 25.96 -10.49
N THR A 15 4.66 27.06 -11.04
CA THR A 15 5.80 27.07 -11.95
C THR A 15 7.11 26.78 -11.20
N ALA A 16 7.27 27.34 -9.98
CA ALA A 16 8.49 27.19 -9.19
C ALA A 16 8.63 25.81 -8.51
N LEU A 17 7.52 25.23 -8.02
CA LEU A 17 7.53 23.98 -7.24
C LEU A 17 7.27 22.72 -8.07
N GLY A 18 6.80 22.89 -9.31
CA GLY A 18 6.36 21.79 -10.17
C GLY A 18 4.95 21.30 -9.86
N VAL A 19 4.29 20.73 -10.87
CA VAL A 19 2.86 20.39 -10.84
C VAL A 19 2.50 19.42 -9.71
N ASN A 20 3.35 18.43 -9.42
CA ASN A 20 3.09 17.40 -8.42
C ASN A 20 3.14 17.92 -6.97
N ASN A 21 4.10 18.81 -6.66
CA ASN A 21 4.20 19.40 -5.33
C ASN A 21 3.10 20.44 -5.12
N PHE A 22 2.75 21.18 -6.17
CA PHE A 22 1.67 22.15 -6.13
C PHE A 22 0.33 21.47 -5.83
N SER A 23 -0.04 20.42 -6.58
CA SER A 23 -1.33 19.74 -6.39
C SER A 23 -1.45 19.05 -5.03
N SER A 24 -0.34 18.53 -4.51
CA SER A 24 -0.34 17.77 -3.25
C SER A 24 -0.34 18.68 -2.01
N TRP A 25 0.29 19.86 -2.08
CA TRP A 25 0.60 20.64 -0.87
C TRP A 25 0.11 22.09 -0.91
N ILE A 26 0.05 22.74 -2.07
CA ILE A 26 -0.29 24.17 -2.17
C ILE A 26 -1.75 24.38 -2.60
N GLU A 27 -2.25 23.55 -3.50
CA GLU A 27 -3.65 23.57 -3.95
C GLU A 27 -4.66 23.31 -2.83
N PRO A 28 -4.40 22.42 -1.84
CA PRO A 28 -5.33 22.19 -0.73
C PRO A 28 -5.41 23.34 0.30
N LEU A 29 -4.63 24.41 0.16
CA LEU A 29 -4.61 25.55 1.08
C LEU A 29 -5.71 26.56 0.75
N ALA A 30 -6.68 26.72 1.64
CA ALA A 30 -7.72 27.73 1.52
C ALA A 30 -7.31 29.01 2.27
N PHE A 31 -7.10 30.10 1.56
CA PHE A 31 -6.73 31.38 2.17
C PHE A 31 -7.88 31.94 3.04
N SER A 32 -7.57 32.33 4.28
CA SER A 32 -8.56 32.87 5.24
C SER A 32 -8.41 34.38 5.42
N GLY A 33 -7.18 34.89 5.53
CA GLY A 33 -6.94 36.32 5.67
C GLY A 33 -5.50 36.68 6.04
N ILE A 34 -5.21 37.97 6.11
CA ILE A 34 -3.93 38.50 6.62
C ILE A 34 -4.25 39.54 7.69
N SER A 35 -3.71 39.36 8.90
CA SER A 35 -3.84 40.30 10.02
C SER A 35 -2.52 40.45 10.75
N ALA A 36 -2.11 41.68 11.06
CA ALA A 36 -0.86 41.99 11.79
C ALA A 36 0.41 41.27 11.25
N GLY A 37 0.47 41.06 9.93
CA GLY A 37 1.56 40.36 9.26
C GLY A 37 1.56 38.83 9.42
N VAL A 38 0.46 38.26 9.88
CA VAL A 38 0.20 36.82 9.90
C VAL A 38 -0.76 36.48 8.79
N MET A 39 -0.37 35.55 7.92
CA MET A 39 -1.22 35.03 6.85
C MET A 39 -1.79 33.68 7.28
N THR A 40 -3.12 33.59 7.35
CA THR A 40 -3.81 32.40 7.87
C THR A 40 -4.43 31.59 6.73
N PHE A 41 -4.20 30.28 6.76
CA PHE A 41 -4.77 29.29 5.85
C PHE A 41 -5.62 28.27 6.58
N HIS A 42 -6.72 27.88 5.95
CA HIS A 42 -7.43 26.66 6.29
C HIS A 42 -6.83 25.47 5.56
N VAL A 43 -6.56 24.41 6.31
CA VAL A 43 -5.93 23.18 5.80
C VAL A 43 -6.78 21.95 6.11
N PRO A 44 -6.79 20.92 5.24
CA PRO A 44 -7.58 19.71 5.49
C PRO A 44 -7.12 18.95 6.75
N THR A 45 -5.83 19.01 7.06
CA THR A 45 -5.22 18.38 8.25
C THR A 45 -4.07 19.24 8.78
N ASN A 46 -3.80 19.17 10.08
CA ASN A 46 -2.62 19.81 10.70
C ASN A 46 -1.31 19.36 10.04
N PHE A 47 -1.27 18.14 9.51
CA PHE A 47 -0.15 17.60 8.78
C PHE A 47 0.18 18.42 7.51
N ILE A 48 -0.83 18.73 6.68
CA ILE A 48 -0.64 19.55 5.47
C ILE A 48 -0.14 20.95 5.85
N GLY A 49 -0.75 21.57 6.87
CA GLY A 49 -0.32 22.88 7.36
C GLY A 49 1.14 22.91 7.83
N ASN A 50 1.54 21.93 8.65
CA ASN A 50 2.91 21.82 9.13
C ASN A 50 3.91 21.56 7.99
N TYR A 51 3.56 20.68 7.05
CA TYR A 51 4.42 20.37 5.90
C TYR A 51 4.63 21.59 5.01
N VAL A 52 3.57 22.34 4.72
CA VAL A 52 3.65 23.58 3.94
C VAL A 52 4.46 24.63 4.69
N SER A 53 4.22 24.82 5.98
CA SER A 53 4.98 25.77 6.80
C SER A 53 6.48 25.51 6.75
N GLN A 54 6.88 24.23 6.80
CA GLN A 54 8.30 23.84 6.90
C GLN A 54 9.02 23.80 5.55
N ASN A 55 8.33 23.38 4.48
CA ASN A 55 8.99 23.15 3.18
C ASN A 55 8.76 24.29 2.18
N PHE A 56 7.63 25.00 2.30
CA PHE A 56 7.23 26.03 1.34
C PHE A 56 6.93 27.39 2.01
N GLY A 57 6.98 27.47 3.34
CA GLY A 57 6.62 28.68 4.09
C GLY A 57 7.41 29.91 3.68
N ASP A 58 8.73 29.79 3.59
CA ASP A 58 9.60 30.89 3.19
C ASP A 58 9.33 31.35 1.75
N GLN A 59 9.05 30.42 0.84
CA GLN A 59 8.72 30.75 -0.56
C GLN A 59 7.36 31.44 -0.67
N ILE A 60 6.37 30.98 0.09
CA ILE A 60 5.05 31.61 0.17
C ILE A 60 5.20 33.03 0.71
N ILE A 61 5.93 33.23 1.82
CA ILE A 61 6.16 34.55 2.41
C ILE A 61 6.91 35.47 1.41
N TYR A 62 7.94 34.95 0.76
CA TYR A 62 8.72 35.68 -0.25
C TYR A 62 7.86 36.17 -1.41
N HIS A 63 7.10 35.27 -2.04
CA HIS A 63 6.24 35.63 -3.18
C HIS A 63 5.05 36.51 -2.77
N MET A 64 4.51 36.32 -1.57
CA MET A 64 3.48 37.22 -1.03
C MET A 64 4.03 38.63 -0.81
N ASN A 65 5.24 38.77 -0.25
CA ASN A 65 5.86 40.07 -0.02
C ASN A 65 6.20 40.81 -1.34
N GLN A 66 6.52 40.09 -2.41
CA GLN A 66 6.70 40.69 -3.74
C GLN A 66 5.43 41.31 -4.33
N THR A 67 4.25 40.85 -3.90
CA THR A 67 2.96 41.44 -4.32
C THR A 67 2.56 42.67 -3.51
N GLY A 68 3.42 43.13 -2.59
CA GLY A 68 3.14 44.25 -1.69
C GLY A 68 2.43 43.87 -0.39
N ALA A 69 2.24 42.57 -0.13
CA ALA A 69 1.77 42.09 1.17
C ALA A 69 2.88 42.24 2.22
N SER A 70 2.52 42.55 3.47
CA SER A 70 3.49 42.58 4.58
C SER A 70 3.30 41.33 5.44
N VAL A 71 3.69 40.17 4.92
CA VAL A 71 3.58 38.87 5.61
C VAL A 71 4.92 38.53 6.28
N ARG A 72 4.85 38.20 7.56
CA ARG A 72 6.01 37.83 8.39
C ARG A 72 5.97 36.36 8.83
N ARG A 73 4.78 35.78 8.97
CA ARG A 73 4.60 34.38 9.34
C ARG A 73 3.31 33.81 8.77
N LEU A 74 3.27 32.51 8.61
CA LEU A 74 2.09 31.76 8.19
C LEU A 74 1.47 31.06 9.41
N GLU A 75 0.15 30.93 9.41
CA GLU A 75 -0.59 30.17 10.40
C GLU A 75 -1.60 29.26 9.69
N PHE A 76 -1.74 28.03 10.18
CA PHE A 76 -2.58 27.02 9.56
C PHE A 76 -3.60 26.52 10.57
N ALA A 77 -4.88 26.55 10.19
CA ALA A 77 -5.99 26.14 11.02
C ALA A 77 -6.81 25.05 10.31
N VAL A 78 -7.09 23.95 11.00
CA VAL A 78 -8.05 22.96 10.50
C VAL A 78 -9.46 23.48 10.77
N PRO A 79 -10.40 23.48 9.81
CA PRO A 79 -11.76 23.90 10.06
C PRO A 79 -12.41 22.96 11.08
N ALA A 80 -12.64 23.45 12.30
CA ALA A 80 -13.41 22.74 13.31
C ALA A 80 -14.88 22.74 12.91
N LYS A 81 -15.49 21.55 12.78
CA LYS A 81 -16.96 21.43 12.82
C LYS A 81 -17.42 21.87 14.22
N ASN A 82 -18.07 23.03 14.28
CA ASN A 82 -18.85 23.62 15.37
C ASN A 82 -18.66 23.03 16.78
N ALA A 83 -17.99 23.79 17.65
CA ALA A 83 -18.24 23.78 19.09
C ALA A 83 -18.12 25.22 19.65
N PRO A 84 -18.92 25.62 20.65
CA PRO A 84 -19.16 27.03 20.97
C PRO A 84 -18.04 27.68 21.78
N ALA A 85 -17.99 29.00 21.72
CA ALA A 85 -16.98 29.86 22.30
C ALA A 85 -17.11 30.08 23.83
N ALA A 86 -15.94 30.45 24.39
CA ALA A 86 -15.68 31.28 25.58
C ALA A 86 -15.56 30.60 26.96
N ALA A 87 -14.35 30.62 27.52
CA ALA A 87 -13.96 31.59 28.57
C ALA A 87 -12.46 31.50 28.92
N ALA A 88 -11.82 32.65 29.12
CA ALA A 88 -10.42 32.83 29.51
C ALA A 88 -10.25 32.76 31.05
N PRO A 89 -9.01 32.69 31.61
CA PRO A 89 -8.66 31.73 32.66
C PRO A 89 -8.53 32.32 34.07
N LYS A 90 -8.73 31.48 35.11
CA LYS A 90 -8.27 31.74 36.48
C LYS A 90 -7.02 30.91 36.78
N ALA A 91 -6.02 31.56 37.36
CA ALA A 91 -4.72 31.01 37.72
C ALA A 91 -4.74 30.21 39.04
N ALA A 92 -4.07 29.04 39.03
CA ALA A 92 -3.28 28.40 40.11
C ALA A 92 -3.02 26.93 39.75
N PRO A 93 -2.05 26.23 40.39
CA PRO A 93 -0.62 26.53 40.58
C PRO A 93 0.26 25.56 39.75
N ALA A 94 1.56 25.85 39.67
CA ALA A 94 2.54 25.10 38.87
C ALA A 94 2.53 23.57 39.13
N PRO A 95 2.49 22.71 38.09
CA PRO A 95 2.67 21.29 38.28
C PRO A 95 4.15 20.95 38.47
N LYS A 96 4.42 20.13 39.48
CA LYS A 96 5.69 19.41 39.63
C LYS A 96 5.97 18.57 38.37
N PRO A 97 7.24 18.32 37.99
CA PRO A 97 7.56 17.57 36.80
C PRO A 97 7.22 16.09 37.03
N THR A 98 6.04 15.66 36.59
CA THR A 98 5.77 14.25 36.31
C THR A 98 6.47 13.90 35.00
N ALA A 99 7.53 13.11 35.14
CA ALA A 99 8.14 12.37 34.05
C ALA A 99 7.13 11.42 33.43
N THR A 100 6.75 11.69 32.18
CA THR A 100 6.58 10.73 31.07
C THR A 100 6.33 11.59 29.83
N ALA A 101 7.39 11.90 29.08
CA ALA A 101 7.21 12.34 27.70
C ALA A 101 6.52 11.20 26.97
N ASP A 102 5.31 11.43 26.45
CA ASP A 102 4.53 10.44 25.73
C ASP A 102 5.41 9.74 24.67
N ILE A 103 5.65 8.45 24.87
CA ILE A 103 6.39 7.53 23.98
C ILE A 103 5.54 7.25 22.72
N SER A 104 4.68 8.18 22.32
CA SER A 104 3.61 7.93 21.35
C SER A 104 4.20 7.54 20.01
N GLY A 105 4.23 6.24 19.74
CA GLY A 105 4.38 5.66 18.40
C GLY A 105 3.19 6.05 17.51
N ALA A 106 3.10 5.43 16.34
CA ALA A 106 1.86 5.52 15.59
C ALA A 106 0.72 4.85 16.39
N PRO A 107 -0.48 5.46 16.44
CA PRO A 107 -1.62 4.84 17.10
C PRO A 107 -1.94 3.50 16.44
N LEU A 108 -2.21 2.48 17.26
CA LEU A 108 -2.64 1.17 16.78
C LEU A 108 -4.10 1.26 16.34
N ASP A 109 -4.43 0.71 15.18
CA ASP A 109 -5.81 0.62 14.71
C ASP A 109 -6.51 -0.49 15.49
N GLN A 110 -7.57 -0.16 16.23
CA GLN A 110 -8.31 -1.11 17.07
C GLN A 110 -8.99 -2.22 16.26
N ARG A 111 -9.16 -2.03 14.94
CA ARG A 111 -9.79 -3.02 14.06
C ARG A 111 -8.83 -4.15 13.66
N PHE A 112 -7.52 -3.95 13.82
CA PHE A 112 -6.50 -4.90 13.38
C PHE A 112 -6.06 -5.80 14.54
N THR A 113 -6.90 -6.78 14.88
CA THR A 113 -6.63 -7.80 15.90
C THR A 113 -6.48 -9.17 15.25
N PHE A 114 -6.00 -10.17 15.99
CA PHE A 114 -5.96 -11.54 15.46
C PHE A 114 -7.36 -12.10 15.19
N ASP A 115 -8.35 -11.73 15.99
CA ASP A 115 -9.73 -12.22 15.84
C ASP A 115 -10.39 -11.74 14.53
N THR A 116 -9.98 -10.57 14.04
CA THR A 116 -10.46 -10.02 12.76
C THR A 116 -9.58 -10.40 11.58
N PHE A 117 -8.51 -11.17 11.79
CA PHE A 117 -7.61 -11.64 10.74
C PHE A 117 -8.08 -13.00 10.21
N VAL A 118 -8.60 -13.02 8.98
CA VAL A 118 -9.02 -14.28 8.35
C VAL A 118 -7.80 -15.07 7.90
N VAL A 119 -7.70 -16.31 8.41
CA VAL A 119 -6.61 -17.22 8.11
C VAL A 119 -7.00 -18.15 6.96
N GLY A 120 -6.09 -18.31 6.00
CA GLY A 120 -6.16 -19.29 4.94
C GLY A 120 -4.75 -19.77 4.58
N LYS A 121 -4.67 -20.79 3.74
CA LYS A 121 -3.40 -21.40 3.32
C LYS A 121 -2.33 -20.37 2.86
N PRO A 122 -2.67 -19.29 2.13
CA PRO A 122 -1.68 -18.28 1.71
C PRO A 122 -1.03 -17.45 2.83
N ASN A 123 -1.66 -17.35 4.01
CA ASN A 123 -1.20 -16.51 5.12
C ASN A 123 -1.04 -17.26 6.46
N GLU A 124 -1.27 -18.57 6.47
CA GLU A 124 -1.25 -19.42 7.66
C GLU A 124 0.08 -19.37 8.41
N LEU A 125 1.21 -19.47 7.68
CA LEU A 125 2.54 -19.42 8.29
C LEU A 125 2.83 -18.06 8.93
N ALA A 126 2.47 -16.96 8.25
CA ALA A 126 2.62 -15.61 8.76
C ALA A 126 1.77 -15.38 10.02
N HIS A 127 0.54 -15.88 10.01
CA HIS A 127 -0.34 -15.84 11.18
C HIS A 127 0.22 -16.65 12.35
N ALA A 128 0.70 -17.88 12.11
CA ALA A 128 1.30 -18.71 13.15
C ALA A 128 2.57 -18.09 13.76
N ALA A 129 3.44 -17.52 12.91
CA ALA A 129 4.64 -16.80 13.35
C ALA A 129 4.27 -15.56 14.18
N ALA A 130 3.28 -14.79 13.74
CA ALA A 130 2.77 -13.63 14.45
C ALA A 130 2.19 -14.02 15.82
N ARG A 131 1.35 -15.07 15.89
CA ARG A 131 0.82 -15.59 17.16
C ARG A 131 1.93 -16.04 18.10
N ARG A 132 2.96 -16.72 17.58
CA ARG A 132 4.09 -17.17 18.41
C ARG A 132 4.87 -16.01 19.02
N VAL A 133 5.07 -14.91 18.29
CA VAL A 133 5.72 -13.71 18.83
C VAL A 133 4.79 -13.00 19.83
N ALA A 134 3.49 -12.94 19.54
CA ALA A 134 2.49 -12.32 20.39
C ALA A 134 2.22 -13.09 21.69
N ASP A 135 2.51 -14.40 21.73
CA ASP A 135 2.36 -15.21 22.93
C ASP A 135 3.28 -14.77 24.08
N GLY A 136 4.34 -14.03 23.76
CA GLY A 136 5.32 -13.53 24.71
C GLY A 136 6.30 -14.60 25.18
N GLY A 137 7.04 -14.27 26.25
CA GLY A 137 8.10 -15.11 26.79
C GLY A 137 9.47 -14.84 26.16
N PRO A 138 10.39 -15.83 26.20
CA PRO A 138 11.73 -15.66 25.63
C PRO A 138 11.64 -15.33 24.14
N VAL A 139 12.43 -14.35 23.71
CA VAL A 139 12.55 -13.97 22.29
C VAL A 139 13.05 -15.16 21.48
N THR A 140 12.17 -15.83 20.74
CA THR A 140 12.53 -17.01 19.94
C THR A 140 12.99 -16.64 18.55
N PHE A 141 12.29 -15.71 17.89
CA PHE A 141 12.54 -15.30 16.52
C PHE A 141 12.84 -13.80 16.50
N ASN A 142 14.10 -13.43 16.23
CA ASN A 142 14.51 -12.03 16.22
C ASN A 142 15.47 -11.73 15.07
N PRO A 143 15.10 -10.86 14.13
CA PRO A 143 13.79 -10.21 13.99
C PRO A 143 12.72 -11.19 13.47
N LEU A 144 11.43 -10.87 13.67
CA LEU A 144 10.36 -11.39 12.81
C LEU A 144 10.25 -10.46 11.60
N PHE A 145 10.46 -10.98 10.40
CA PHE A 145 10.40 -10.22 9.14
C PHE A 145 9.23 -10.71 8.29
N LEU A 146 8.20 -9.86 8.13
CA LEU A 146 7.00 -10.12 7.35
C LEU A 146 7.10 -9.43 5.99
N TYR A 147 7.01 -10.17 4.89
CA TYR A 147 7.05 -9.54 3.57
C TYR A 147 6.00 -10.06 2.61
N GLY A 148 5.72 -9.28 1.57
CA GLY A 148 4.75 -9.64 0.55
C GLY A 148 4.17 -8.39 -0.12
N GLY A 149 3.38 -8.61 -1.17
CA GLY A 149 2.73 -7.53 -1.91
C GLY A 149 1.84 -6.61 -1.06
N VAL A 150 1.34 -5.56 -1.71
CA VAL A 150 0.44 -4.58 -1.07
C VAL A 150 -0.86 -5.23 -0.62
N GLY A 151 -1.30 -4.89 0.59
CA GLY A 151 -2.60 -5.32 1.13
C GLY A 151 -2.75 -6.81 1.39
N LEU A 152 -1.67 -7.54 1.64
CA LEU A 152 -1.75 -8.96 2.02
C LEU A 152 -1.91 -9.20 3.54
N GLY A 153 -2.01 -8.13 4.35
CA GLY A 153 -2.24 -8.25 5.79
C GLY A 153 -1.02 -8.01 6.70
N LYS A 154 0.12 -7.58 6.15
CA LYS A 154 1.34 -7.26 6.94
C LYS A 154 1.08 -6.31 8.11
N THR A 155 0.55 -5.13 7.81
CA THR A 155 0.19 -4.11 8.81
C THR A 155 -0.84 -4.64 9.81
N HIS A 156 -1.81 -5.45 9.35
CA HIS A 156 -2.81 -6.05 10.23
C HIS A 156 -2.15 -6.97 11.26
N LEU A 157 -1.31 -7.91 10.81
CA LEU A 157 -0.57 -8.81 11.71
C LEU A 157 0.32 -8.03 12.69
N MET A 158 1.00 -6.97 12.23
CA MET A 158 1.80 -6.13 13.12
C MET A 158 0.96 -5.49 14.24
N HIS A 159 -0.20 -4.93 13.89
CA HIS A 159 -1.09 -4.34 14.89
C HIS A 159 -1.68 -5.41 15.82
N ALA A 160 -2.02 -6.58 15.29
CA ALA A 160 -2.54 -7.70 16.06
C ALA A 160 -1.53 -8.19 17.11
N ILE A 161 -0.25 -8.33 16.73
CA ILE A 161 0.83 -8.63 17.66
C ILE A 161 0.93 -7.55 18.75
N ALA A 162 0.91 -6.28 18.36
CA ALA A 162 1.03 -5.17 19.30
C ALA A 162 -0.13 -5.11 20.32
N HIS A 163 -1.37 -5.36 19.88
CA HIS A 163 -2.54 -5.41 20.76
C HIS A 163 -2.45 -6.57 21.73
N GLU A 164 -2.15 -7.77 21.26
CA GLU A 164 -2.04 -8.96 22.10
C GLU A 164 -0.92 -8.82 23.15
N LEU A 165 0.25 -8.30 22.75
CA LEU A 165 1.36 -8.05 23.68
C LEU A 165 0.98 -7.03 24.76
N LYS A 166 0.32 -5.94 24.40
CA LYS A 166 -0.16 -4.93 25.36
C LYS A 166 -1.26 -5.48 26.29
N GLN A 167 -2.08 -6.40 25.79
CA GLN A 167 -3.13 -7.02 26.59
C GLN A 167 -2.55 -8.02 27.59
N ARG A 168 -1.57 -8.85 27.18
CA ARG A 168 -0.95 -9.86 28.03
C ARG A 168 0.05 -9.28 29.02
N SER A 169 0.82 -8.30 28.58
CA SER A 169 1.89 -7.66 29.36
C SER A 169 1.78 -6.14 29.21
N PRO A 170 0.86 -5.50 29.96
CA PRO A 170 0.63 -4.04 29.90
C PRO A 170 1.86 -3.19 30.25
N GLU A 171 2.84 -3.78 30.92
CA GLU A 171 4.11 -3.16 31.28
C GLU A 171 5.11 -3.05 30.11
N LEU A 172 4.91 -3.80 29.02
CA LEU A 172 5.82 -3.78 27.88
C LEU A 172 5.74 -2.46 27.11
N ASN A 173 6.90 -1.85 26.88
CA ASN A 173 7.02 -0.68 26.02
C ASN A 173 7.05 -1.12 24.56
N VAL A 174 5.86 -1.22 23.95
CA VAL A 174 5.68 -1.58 22.53
C VAL A 174 5.62 -0.32 21.67
N LEU A 175 6.61 -0.16 20.78
CA LEU A 175 6.71 0.96 19.84
C LEU A 175 6.46 0.49 18.40
N TYR A 176 5.35 0.94 17.83
CA TYR A 176 5.03 0.77 16.41
C TYR A 176 5.18 2.08 15.65
N LEU A 177 5.82 2.02 14.46
CA LEU A 177 5.94 3.14 13.54
C LEU A 177 6.25 2.67 12.11
N SER A 178 6.01 3.52 11.13
CA SER A 178 6.51 3.27 9.76
C SER A 178 7.99 3.67 9.63
N ALA A 179 8.67 3.10 8.65
CA ALA A 179 10.03 3.48 8.27
C ALA A 179 10.16 4.99 7.94
N GLU A 180 9.14 5.56 7.30
CA GLU A 180 9.08 7.00 7.05
C GLU A 180 9.01 7.82 8.35
N GLN A 181 8.24 7.36 9.34
CA GLN A 181 8.16 8.00 10.65
C GLN A 181 9.49 7.88 11.41
N PHE A 182 10.18 6.75 11.31
CA PHE A 182 11.52 6.57 11.86
C PHE A 182 12.49 7.60 11.25
N MET A 183 12.52 7.70 9.91
CA MET A 183 13.32 8.67 9.17
C MET A 183 12.98 10.11 9.58
N TYR A 184 11.70 10.47 9.67
CA TYR A 184 11.26 11.79 10.07
C TYR A 184 11.73 12.17 11.48
N ARG A 185 11.60 11.24 12.44
CA ARG A 185 12.06 11.45 13.82
C ARG A 185 13.57 11.61 13.88
N PHE A 186 14.31 10.83 13.10
CA PHE A 186 15.77 10.93 12.99
C PHE A 186 16.21 12.28 12.44
N ILE A 187 15.63 12.73 11.32
CA ILE A 187 15.94 14.02 10.71
C ILE A 187 15.60 15.18 11.66
N THR A 188 14.46 15.10 12.34
CA THR A 188 14.04 16.11 13.32
C THR A 188 15.01 16.17 14.50
N ALA A 189 15.40 15.03 15.07
CA ALA A 189 16.37 14.97 16.15
C ALA A 189 17.75 15.50 15.75
N LEU A 190 18.18 15.25 14.51
CA LEU A 190 19.42 15.80 13.97
C LEU A 190 19.36 17.33 13.84
N ARG A 191 18.24 17.86 13.31
CA ARG A 191 18.01 19.31 13.18
C ARG A 191 17.94 20.01 14.53
N GLU A 192 17.26 19.42 15.50
CA GLU A 192 17.09 19.98 16.85
C GLU A 192 18.26 19.69 17.80
N ARG A 193 19.29 18.96 17.34
CA ARG A 193 20.43 18.50 18.16
C ARG A 193 20.01 17.64 19.36
N LYS A 194 18.92 16.89 19.22
CA LYS A 194 18.34 15.97 20.22
C LYS A 194 18.59 14.49 19.87
N MET A 195 19.75 14.18 19.32
CA MET A 195 20.10 12.80 18.92
C MET A 195 20.15 11.83 20.12
N MET A 196 20.46 12.33 21.32
CA MET A 196 20.44 11.50 22.53
C MET A 196 19.02 11.07 22.88
N ASP A 197 18.06 12.00 22.85
CA ASP A 197 16.65 11.72 23.12
C ASP A 197 16.07 10.72 22.10
N PHE A 198 16.44 10.87 20.82
CA PHE A 198 16.10 9.90 19.78
C PHE A 198 16.62 8.50 20.12
N LYS A 199 17.91 8.37 20.45
CA LYS A 199 18.51 7.06 20.78
C LYS A 199 17.85 6.46 22.02
N GLN A 200 17.58 7.27 23.05
CA GLN A 200 16.93 6.81 24.27
C GLN A 200 15.51 6.32 23.98
N LEU A 201 14.74 7.05 23.16
CA LEU A 201 13.39 6.66 22.77
C LEU A 201 13.38 5.28 22.10
N PHE A 202 14.25 5.05 21.12
CA PHE A 202 14.23 3.80 20.35
C PHE A 202 14.94 2.63 21.03
N ARG A 203 15.90 2.87 21.92
CA ARG A 203 16.68 1.80 22.58
C ARG A 203 16.12 1.40 23.96
N SER A 204 15.15 2.14 24.48
CA SER A 204 14.47 1.82 25.75
C SER A 204 13.25 0.93 25.60
N VAL A 205 12.81 0.65 24.36
CA VAL A 205 11.62 -0.15 24.09
C VAL A 205 11.86 -1.63 24.36
N ASP A 206 10.79 -2.34 24.71
CA ASP A 206 10.82 -3.80 24.84
C ASP A 206 10.54 -4.48 23.50
N VAL A 207 9.74 -3.82 22.65
CA VAL A 207 9.36 -4.29 21.33
C VAL A 207 9.41 -3.13 20.34
N LEU A 208 10.21 -3.27 19.29
CA LEU A 208 10.26 -2.33 18.16
C LEU A 208 9.59 -2.94 16.93
N MET A 209 8.60 -2.23 16.37
CA MET A 209 7.86 -2.65 15.19
C MET A 209 7.98 -1.61 14.09
N VAL A 210 8.64 -1.95 12.99
CA VAL A 210 8.87 -1.02 11.86
C VAL A 210 8.17 -1.50 10.60
N ASP A 211 7.15 -0.76 10.18
CA ASP A 211 6.35 -1.05 8.98
C ASP A 211 7.02 -0.46 7.72
N ASP A 212 6.95 -1.19 6.61
CA ASP A 212 7.43 -0.79 5.28
C ASP A 212 8.91 -0.35 5.25
N VAL A 213 9.82 -1.20 5.74
CA VAL A 213 11.26 -0.89 5.83
C VAL A 213 11.92 -0.55 4.49
N GLN A 214 11.32 -0.92 3.34
CA GLN A 214 11.82 -0.55 2.02
C GLN A 214 12.00 0.97 1.83
N PHE A 215 11.31 1.81 2.60
CA PHE A 215 11.42 3.27 2.49
C PHE A 215 12.74 3.86 3.02
N ILE A 216 13.56 3.10 3.74
CA ILE A 216 14.90 3.56 4.15
C ILE A 216 15.97 3.35 3.08
N GLY A 217 15.64 2.62 1.99
CA GLY A 217 16.57 2.38 0.89
C GLY A 217 17.09 3.68 0.27
N GLY A 218 18.40 3.76 0.06
CA GLY A 218 19.08 4.95 -0.48
C GLY A 218 19.15 6.15 0.49
N LYS A 219 18.86 5.94 1.78
CA LYS A 219 18.95 6.96 2.84
C LYS A 219 20.08 6.64 3.81
N ASP A 220 21.33 6.78 3.37
CA ASP A 220 22.54 6.30 4.07
C ASP A 220 22.58 6.62 5.57
N SER A 221 22.37 7.89 5.97
CA SER A 221 22.38 8.29 7.39
C SER A 221 21.25 7.66 8.21
N THR A 222 20.08 7.44 7.60
CA THR A 222 18.95 6.78 8.25
C THR A 222 19.17 5.27 8.36
N GLN A 223 19.76 4.65 7.33
CA GLN A 223 20.17 3.25 7.34
C GLN A 223 21.20 2.98 8.45
N GLU A 224 22.19 3.86 8.59
CA GLU A 224 23.22 3.76 9.63
C GLU A 224 22.60 3.82 11.04
N GLU A 225 21.74 4.80 11.33
CA GLU A 225 21.11 4.88 12.66
C GLU A 225 20.12 3.74 12.89
N PHE A 226 19.40 3.28 11.86
CA PHE A 226 18.56 2.08 11.94
C PHE A 226 19.38 0.85 12.31
N PHE A 227 20.53 0.65 11.65
CA PHE A 227 21.45 -0.46 11.95
C PHE A 227 21.97 -0.41 13.40
N HIS A 228 22.33 0.76 13.90
CA HIS A 228 22.77 0.92 15.29
C HIS A 228 21.65 0.68 16.30
N THR A 229 20.44 1.15 16.00
CA THR A 229 19.26 0.92 16.83
C THR A 229 18.91 -0.57 16.88
N PHE A 230 18.93 -1.23 15.72
CA PHE A 230 18.70 -2.67 15.60
C PHE A 230 19.68 -3.47 16.47
N ASN A 231 20.97 -3.20 16.36
CA ASN A 231 21.98 -3.94 17.13
C ASN A 231 21.82 -3.73 18.63
N ALA A 232 21.58 -2.47 19.07
CA ALA A 232 21.38 -2.18 20.48
C ALA A 232 20.18 -2.94 21.07
N LEU A 233 19.10 -3.10 20.29
CA LEU A 233 17.92 -3.86 20.71
C LEU A 233 18.17 -5.37 20.72
N VAL A 234 18.88 -5.90 19.72
CA VAL A 234 19.26 -7.33 19.71
C VAL A 234 20.17 -7.67 20.89
N ASP A 235 21.18 -6.84 21.17
CA ASP A 235 22.09 -7.04 22.31
C ASP A 235 21.35 -6.94 23.64
N GLY A 236 20.32 -6.09 23.71
CA GLY A 236 19.40 -5.97 24.84
C GLY A 236 18.31 -7.05 24.91
N GLN A 237 18.35 -8.07 24.04
CA GLN A 237 17.34 -9.13 23.91
C GLN A 237 15.90 -8.60 23.75
N LYS A 238 15.74 -7.45 23.08
CA LYS A 238 14.46 -6.83 22.78
C LYS A 238 13.88 -7.40 21.49
N GLN A 239 12.55 -7.50 21.40
CA GLN A 239 11.89 -8.06 20.23
C GLN A 239 11.86 -7.03 19.08
N ILE A 240 12.24 -7.46 17.88
CA ILE A 240 12.16 -6.65 16.67
C ILE A 240 11.19 -7.32 15.68
N ILE A 241 10.25 -6.54 15.15
CA ILE A 241 9.29 -6.97 14.13
C ILE A 241 9.35 -5.98 12.98
N ILE A 242 9.55 -6.46 11.77
CA ILE A 242 9.75 -5.63 10.58
C ILE A 242 8.84 -6.12 9.48
N SER A 243 8.27 -5.19 8.71
CA SER A 243 7.59 -5.53 7.46
C SER A 243 8.27 -4.93 6.23
N ALA A 244 8.04 -5.55 5.07
CA ALA A 244 8.47 -5.04 3.78
C ALA A 244 7.55 -5.43 2.62
N ASP A 245 7.68 -4.76 1.47
CA ASP A 245 7.00 -5.17 0.24
C ASP A 245 7.65 -6.37 -0.48
N ARG A 246 8.86 -6.76 -0.06
CA ARG A 246 9.68 -7.82 -0.67
C ARG A 246 10.68 -8.42 0.33
N ALA A 247 11.32 -9.53 -0.05
CA ALA A 247 12.32 -10.19 0.79
C ALA A 247 13.54 -9.27 1.04
N PRO A 248 14.29 -9.43 2.15
CA PRO A 248 15.41 -8.55 2.49
C PRO A 248 16.45 -8.40 1.37
N GLY A 249 16.78 -9.49 0.69
CA GLY A 249 17.77 -9.50 -0.42
C GLY A 249 17.33 -8.70 -1.65
N GLU A 250 16.03 -8.47 -1.82
CA GLU A 250 15.44 -7.81 -2.99
C GLU A 250 15.16 -6.31 -2.76
N ILE A 251 15.36 -5.82 -1.53
CA ILE A 251 15.21 -4.39 -1.19
C ILE A 251 16.33 -3.60 -1.87
N LYS A 252 15.91 -2.73 -2.78
CA LYS A 252 16.81 -1.84 -3.52
C LYS A 252 17.46 -0.83 -2.59
N ASP A 253 18.73 -0.54 -2.84
CA ASP A 253 19.50 0.50 -2.15
C ASP A 253 19.57 0.32 -0.61
N LEU A 254 19.32 -0.89 -0.12
CA LEU A 254 19.51 -1.28 1.29
C LEU A 254 20.92 -1.85 1.47
N GLU A 255 21.62 -1.42 2.51
CA GLU A 255 22.98 -1.89 2.81
C GLU A 255 23.04 -3.40 3.13
N GLU A 256 24.07 -4.09 2.64
CA GLU A 256 24.26 -5.54 2.82
C GLU A 256 24.27 -5.97 4.30
N ARG A 257 24.85 -5.14 5.18
CA ARG A 257 24.86 -5.42 6.62
C ARG A 257 23.46 -5.40 7.23
N ILE A 258 22.55 -4.58 6.72
CA ILE A 258 21.15 -4.54 7.18
C ILE A 258 20.42 -5.76 6.63
N LYS A 259 20.56 -6.06 5.34
CA LYS A 259 19.97 -7.27 4.73
C LYS A 259 20.32 -8.53 5.52
N SER A 260 21.61 -8.70 5.84
CA SER A 260 22.09 -9.84 6.64
C SER A 260 21.43 -9.92 8.02
N ARG A 261 21.25 -8.78 8.70
CA ARG A 261 20.57 -8.71 10.00
C ARG A 261 19.08 -9.01 9.91
N LEU A 262 18.41 -8.60 8.83
CA LEU A 262 17.00 -8.94 8.60
C LEU A 262 16.81 -10.43 8.32
N GLN A 263 17.81 -11.09 7.74
CA GLN A 263 17.79 -12.51 7.41
C GLN A 263 18.17 -13.44 8.57
N CYS A 264 18.78 -12.95 9.65
CA CYS A 264 19.22 -13.82 10.75
C CYS A 264 18.08 -14.31 11.66
N GLY A 265 16.89 -13.72 11.54
CA GLY A 265 15.70 -14.10 12.29
C GLY A 265 14.76 -15.00 11.49
N LEU A 266 13.45 -14.86 11.74
CA LEU A 266 12.41 -15.58 10.99
C LEU A 266 11.88 -14.70 9.87
N VAL A 267 12.08 -15.12 8.62
CA VAL A 267 11.59 -14.44 7.42
C VAL A 267 10.37 -15.19 6.90
N VAL A 268 9.22 -14.51 6.84
CA VAL A 268 7.94 -15.11 6.44
C VAL A 268 7.30 -14.29 5.34
N ASP A 269 6.91 -14.96 4.25
CA ASP A 269 6.10 -14.39 3.19
C ASP A 269 4.61 -14.46 3.49
N LEU A 270 3.91 -13.43 3.03
CA LEU A 270 2.48 -13.44 2.80
C LEU A 270 2.25 -13.59 1.30
N HIS A 271 1.58 -14.67 0.93
CA HIS A 271 1.28 -14.96 -0.47
C HIS A 271 0.02 -14.22 -0.94
N PRO A 272 -0.15 -14.04 -2.26
CA PRO A 272 -1.41 -13.58 -2.83
C PRO A 272 -2.58 -14.44 -2.34
N THR A 273 -3.69 -13.78 -1.98
CA THR A 273 -4.89 -14.47 -1.50
C THR A 273 -5.49 -15.36 -2.59
N ASP A 274 -5.93 -16.56 -2.22
CA ASP A 274 -6.75 -17.42 -3.08
C ASP A 274 -8.23 -17.00 -3.01
N TYR A 275 -9.07 -17.67 -3.81
CA TYR A 275 -10.50 -17.39 -3.83
C TYR A 275 -11.17 -17.61 -2.47
N GLU A 276 -10.86 -18.72 -1.80
CA GLU A 276 -11.45 -19.10 -0.52
C GLU A 276 -11.14 -18.05 0.56
N LEU A 277 -9.88 -17.61 0.65
CA LEU A 277 -9.47 -16.58 1.58
C LEU A 277 -10.14 -15.24 1.29
N ARG A 278 -10.26 -14.83 0.01
CA ARG A 278 -10.98 -13.59 -0.35
C ARG A 278 -12.45 -13.66 0.03
N LEU A 279 -13.11 -14.78 -0.21
CA LEU A 279 -14.51 -14.98 0.18
C LEU A 279 -14.67 -14.94 1.70
N GLY A 280 -13.79 -15.61 2.45
CA GLY A 280 -13.79 -15.57 3.91
C GLY A 280 -13.56 -14.16 4.47
N ILE A 281 -12.66 -13.38 3.86
CA ILE A 281 -12.47 -11.96 4.21
C ILE A 281 -13.74 -11.16 3.98
N LEU A 282 -14.39 -11.30 2.81
CA LEU A 282 -15.64 -10.61 2.52
C LEU A 282 -16.73 -10.96 3.52
N GLN A 283 -16.93 -12.24 3.83
CA GLN A 283 -17.91 -12.71 4.80
C GLN A 283 -17.67 -12.10 6.18
N SER A 284 -16.43 -12.18 6.68
CA SER A 284 -16.06 -11.58 7.97
C SER A 284 -16.33 -10.07 8.00
N LYS A 285 -16.10 -9.35 6.89
CA LYS A 285 -16.40 -7.91 6.81
C LYS A 285 -17.90 -7.62 6.74
N VAL A 286 -18.67 -8.46 6.03
CA VAL A 286 -20.13 -8.36 5.99
C VAL A 286 -20.73 -8.50 7.37
N ASP A 287 -20.24 -9.45 8.19
CA ASP A 287 -20.72 -9.62 9.56
C ASP A 287 -20.53 -8.34 10.40
N VAL A 288 -19.38 -7.67 10.24
CA VAL A 288 -19.09 -6.38 10.88
C VAL A 288 -20.04 -5.28 10.38
N TYR A 289 -20.32 -5.24 9.08
CA TYR A 289 -21.21 -4.24 8.50
C TYR A 289 -22.68 -4.49 8.82
N ALA A 290 -23.13 -5.74 8.88
CA ALA A 290 -24.50 -6.10 9.24
C ALA A 290 -24.85 -5.60 10.65
N ALA A 291 -23.87 -5.60 11.57
CA ALA A 291 -24.04 -4.99 12.89
C ALA A 291 -24.19 -3.45 12.86
N GLN A 292 -23.64 -2.78 11.84
CA GLN A 292 -23.73 -1.32 11.67
C GLN A 292 -24.95 -0.90 10.84
N TYR A 293 -25.39 -1.74 9.92
CA TYR A 293 -26.48 -1.50 8.96
C TYR A 293 -27.46 -2.68 8.97
N PRO A 294 -28.28 -2.83 10.02
CA PRO A 294 -29.15 -4.00 10.20
C PRO A 294 -30.25 -4.13 9.14
N ASP A 295 -30.66 -3.02 8.51
CA ASP A 295 -31.71 -3.00 7.49
C ASP A 295 -31.20 -3.31 6.07
N LEU A 296 -29.90 -3.58 5.93
CA LEU A 296 -29.24 -3.68 4.64
C LEU A 296 -28.94 -5.14 4.30
N GLU A 297 -29.60 -5.63 3.26
CA GLU A 297 -29.47 -7.01 2.80
C GLU A 297 -28.54 -7.12 1.58
N ILE A 298 -27.79 -8.23 1.50
CA ILE A 298 -26.94 -8.58 0.36
C ILE A 298 -27.53 -9.82 -0.32
N VAL A 299 -27.78 -9.70 -1.62
CA VAL A 299 -28.25 -10.82 -2.44
C VAL A 299 -27.17 -11.90 -2.53
N PRO A 300 -27.53 -13.20 -2.45
CA PRO A 300 -26.61 -14.30 -2.69
C PRO A 300 -25.86 -14.17 -4.03
N GLY A 301 -24.57 -14.50 -4.05
CA GLY A 301 -23.73 -14.43 -5.25
C GLY A 301 -22.94 -13.12 -5.41
N VAL A 302 -23.26 -12.05 -4.67
CA VAL A 302 -22.51 -10.79 -4.73
C VAL A 302 -21.09 -10.95 -4.17
N LEU A 303 -20.93 -11.65 -3.05
CA LEU A 303 -19.61 -11.84 -2.43
C LEU A 303 -18.73 -12.75 -3.30
N GLU A 304 -19.30 -13.82 -3.84
CA GLU A 304 -18.64 -14.73 -4.79
C GLU A 304 -18.22 -13.97 -6.05
N PHE A 305 -19.08 -13.08 -6.56
CA PHE A 305 -18.76 -12.22 -7.69
C PHE A 305 -17.58 -11.29 -7.38
N LEU A 306 -17.57 -10.62 -6.23
CA LEU A 306 -16.45 -9.76 -5.82
C LEU A 306 -15.16 -10.55 -5.63
N ALA A 307 -15.21 -11.69 -4.96
CA ALA A 307 -14.05 -12.56 -4.72
C ALA A 307 -13.47 -13.13 -6.03
N HIS A 308 -14.29 -13.36 -7.06
CA HIS A 308 -13.80 -13.73 -8.39
C HIS A 308 -13.19 -12.54 -9.15
N ARG A 309 -13.86 -11.39 -9.15
CA ARG A 309 -13.49 -10.26 -10.02
C ARG A 309 -12.36 -9.38 -9.46
N ILE A 310 -12.17 -9.35 -8.14
CA ILE A 310 -11.15 -8.52 -7.48
C ILE A 310 -10.12 -9.43 -6.79
N SER A 311 -9.10 -9.83 -7.54
CA SER A 311 -8.08 -10.79 -7.09
C SER A 311 -6.73 -10.18 -6.74
N THR A 312 -6.51 -8.89 -7.01
CA THR A 312 -5.17 -8.29 -6.99
C THR A 312 -4.71 -7.82 -5.59
N ASN A 313 -5.62 -7.32 -4.77
CA ASN A 313 -5.29 -6.71 -3.47
C ASN A 313 -6.51 -6.68 -2.54
N VAL A 314 -6.37 -7.19 -1.31
CA VAL A 314 -7.44 -7.21 -0.31
C VAL A 314 -7.94 -5.80 0.03
N ARG A 315 -7.08 -4.77 0.01
CA ARG A 315 -7.52 -3.38 0.23
C ARG A 315 -8.51 -2.90 -0.84
N VAL A 316 -8.34 -3.34 -2.08
CA VAL A 316 -9.28 -3.01 -3.18
C VAL A 316 -10.59 -3.77 -2.98
N LEU A 317 -10.50 -5.04 -2.57
CA LEU A 317 -11.66 -5.88 -2.26
C LEU A 317 -12.49 -5.30 -1.10
N GLU A 318 -11.85 -4.95 0.01
CA GLU A 318 -12.50 -4.30 1.16
C GLU A 318 -13.05 -2.91 0.80
N GLY A 319 -12.30 -2.14 0.01
CA GLY A 319 -12.75 -0.83 -0.46
C GLY A 319 -13.98 -0.91 -1.35
N ALA A 320 -14.06 -1.93 -2.22
CA ALA A 320 -15.23 -2.22 -3.03
C ALA A 320 -16.45 -2.55 -2.16
N LEU A 321 -16.29 -3.45 -1.18
CA LEU A 321 -17.36 -3.79 -0.25
C LEU A 321 -17.84 -2.57 0.55
N THR A 322 -16.89 -1.79 1.09
CA THR A 322 -17.19 -0.54 1.83
C THR A 322 -18.03 0.41 0.97
N ARG A 323 -17.68 0.56 -0.32
CA ARG A 323 -18.40 1.43 -1.25
C ARG A 323 -19.82 0.93 -1.50
N LEU A 324 -20.03 -0.38 -1.63
CA LEU A 324 -21.37 -0.96 -1.79
C LEU A 324 -22.26 -0.66 -0.57
N PHE A 325 -21.77 -0.92 0.63
CA PHE A 325 -22.51 -0.62 1.87
C PHE A 325 -22.81 0.87 2.01
N ALA A 326 -21.83 1.74 1.72
CA ALA A 326 -22.04 3.18 1.76
C ALA A 326 -23.11 3.62 0.74
N PHE A 327 -23.11 3.09 -0.47
CA PHE A 327 -24.12 3.44 -1.48
C PHE A 327 -25.51 2.90 -1.11
N ALA A 328 -25.59 1.62 -0.75
CA ALA A 328 -26.85 0.96 -0.41
C ALA A 328 -27.50 1.60 0.84
N SER A 329 -26.73 1.97 1.85
CA SER A 329 -27.23 2.67 3.04
C SER A 329 -27.77 4.08 2.73
N LEU A 330 -27.19 4.78 1.76
CA LEU A 330 -27.64 6.12 1.34
C LEU A 330 -28.92 6.07 0.50
N VAL A 331 -29.06 5.05 -0.35
CA VAL A 331 -30.21 4.94 -1.28
C VAL A 331 -31.34 4.09 -0.69
N GLY A 332 -31.08 3.37 0.41
CA GLY A 332 -32.05 2.46 1.05
C GLY A 332 -32.41 1.29 0.14
N ARG A 333 -31.42 0.73 -0.57
CA ARG A 333 -31.60 -0.38 -1.50
C ARG A 333 -30.80 -1.60 -1.05
N GLU A 334 -31.30 -2.77 -1.41
CA GLU A 334 -30.59 -4.04 -1.31
C GLU A 334 -29.33 -4.05 -2.19
N ILE A 335 -28.26 -4.71 -1.74
CA ILE A 335 -27.05 -4.91 -2.55
C ILE A 335 -27.27 -6.07 -3.51
N THR A 336 -27.63 -5.74 -4.75
CA THR A 336 -27.79 -6.70 -5.86
C THR A 336 -26.54 -6.76 -6.76
N LEU A 337 -26.47 -7.77 -7.64
CA LEU A 337 -25.42 -7.85 -8.66
C LEU A 337 -25.44 -6.66 -9.64
N GLU A 338 -26.63 -6.19 -10.01
CA GLU A 338 -26.80 -5.02 -10.89
C GLU A 338 -26.22 -3.77 -10.24
N LEU A 339 -26.61 -3.51 -8.97
CA LEU A 339 -26.07 -2.39 -8.20
C LEU A 339 -24.55 -2.49 -8.08
N THR A 340 -24.05 -3.70 -7.86
CA THR A 340 -22.62 -3.97 -7.71
C THR A 340 -21.85 -3.61 -8.98
N GLN A 341 -22.36 -4.00 -10.15
CA GLN A 341 -21.73 -3.71 -11.44
C GLN A 341 -21.74 -2.21 -11.75
N ASP A 342 -22.84 -1.52 -11.46
CA ASP A 342 -22.96 -0.08 -11.70
C ASP A 342 -22.04 0.73 -10.77
N CYS A 343 -22.08 0.43 -9.46
CA CYS A 343 -21.34 1.16 -8.42
C CYS A 343 -19.82 0.94 -8.50
N LEU A 344 -19.39 -0.23 -8.96
CA LEU A 344 -17.98 -0.63 -8.99
C LEU A 344 -17.41 -0.72 -10.40
N SER A 345 -18.07 -0.15 -11.41
CA SER A 345 -17.66 -0.28 -12.80
C SER A 345 -16.19 0.15 -13.04
N ASP A 346 -15.70 1.16 -12.34
CA ASP A 346 -14.30 1.61 -12.35
C ASP A 346 -13.35 0.60 -11.70
N VAL A 347 -13.70 0.09 -10.51
CA VAL A 347 -12.89 -0.87 -9.74
C VAL A 347 -12.79 -2.20 -10.48
N LEU A 348 -13.91 -2.68 -11.04
CA LEU A 348 -13.98 -3.92 -11.80
C LEU A 348 -13.16 -3.82 -13.09
N LYS A 349 -13.24 -2.68 -13.81
CA LYS A 349 -12.40 -2.45 -15.00
C LYS A 349 -10.91 -2.37 -14.67
N ALA A 350 -10.54 -1.83 -13.51
CA ALA A 350 -9.16 -1.76 -13.05
C ALA A 350 -8.64 -3.12 -12.55
N SER A 351 -9.53 -3.96 -12.02
CA SER A 351 -9.24 -5.29 -11.48
C SER A 351 -9.25 -6.40 -12.53
N ASP A 352 -9.79 -6.14 -13.74
CA ASP A 352 -9.64 -7.03 -14.88
C ASP A 352 -8.14 -7.24 -15.16
N ARG A 353 -7.60 -8.38 -14.70
CA ARG A 353 -6.24 -8.85 -14.99
C ARG A 353 -6.13 -8.96 -16.50
N LYS A 354 -5.49 -7.97 -17.12
CA LYS A 354 -5.15 -8.05 -18.53
C LYS A 354 -4.04 -9.08 -18.66
N VAL A 355 -4.39 -10.27 -19.16
CA VAL A 355 -3.43 -11.28 -19.57
C VAL A 355 -2.35 -10.59 -20.42
N THR A 356 -1.09 -10.78 -20.04
CA THR A 356 0.04 -10.17 -20.76
C THR A 356 0.55 -11.08 -21.86
N VAL A 357 1.21 -10.52 -22.88
CA VAL A 357 1.77 -11.35 -23.97
C VAL A 357 2.88 -12.25 -23.42
N GLU A 358 3.65 -11.76 -22.45
CA GLU A 358 4.73 -12.46 -21.77
C GLU A 358 4.22 -13.68 -20.98
N GLU A 359 3.07 -13.52 -20.31
CA GLU A 359 2.42 -14.59 -19.56
C GLU A 359 1.88 -15.69 -20.49
N ILE A 360 1.25 -15.29 -21.60
CA ILE A 360 0.82 -16.22 -22.65
C ILE A 360 2.03 -16.98 -23.21
N GLN A 361 3.13 -16.30 -23.51
CA GLN A 361 4.34 -16.94 -23.99
C GLN A 361 4.87 -17.97 -23.00
N ARG A 362 4.88 -17.64 -21.70
CA ARG A 362 5.34 -18.54 -20.64
C ARG A 362 4.47 -19.78 -20.52
N LYS A 363 3.15 -19.61 -20.37
CA LYS A 363 2.19 -20.72 -20.23
C LYS A 363 2.19 -21.65 -21.43
N VAL A 364 2.25 -21.09 -22.64
CA VAL A 364 2.33 -21.89 -23.87
C VAL A 364 3.69 -22.60 -23.97
N SER A 365 4.78 -21.95 -23.55
CA SER A 365 6.10 -22.58 -23.47
C SER A 365 6.13 -23.76 -22.51
N GLU A 366 5.52 -23.63 -21.33
CA GLU A 366 5.39 -24.69 -20.33
C GLU A 366 4.57 -25.87 -20.86
N HIS A 367 3.38 -25.60 -21.43
CA HIS A 367 2.49 -26.64 -21.99
C HIS A 367 3.15 -27.48 -23.08
N TYR A 368 3.87 -26.84 -24.01
CA TYR A 368 4.56 -27.54 -25.09
C TYR A 368 5.99 -27.96 -24.75
N ASN A 369 6.42 -27.76 -23.50
CA ASN A 369 7.76 -28.08 -23.03
C ASN A 369 8.89 -27.48 -23.91
N ILE A 370 8.74 -26.21 -24.29
CA ILE A 370 9.73 -25.46 -25.05
C ILE A 370 10.28 -24.28 -24.25
N ARG A 371 11.55 -23.93 -24.46
CA ARG A 371 12.14 -22.76 -23.81
C ARG A 371 11.50 -21.47 -24.34
N LEU A 372 11.34 -20.47 -23.48
CA LEU A 372 10.85 -19.14 -23.87
C LEU A 372 11.71 -18.50 -24.97
N SER A 373 13.03 -18.76 -24.97
CA SER A 373 13.94 -18.34 -26.03
C SER A 373 13.59 -18.92 -27.40
N ASP A 374 13.03 -20.13 -27.46
CA ASP A 374 12.59 -20.76 -28.71
C ASP A 374 11.23 -20.21 -29.20
N MET A 375 10.38 -19.76 -28.27
CA MET A 375 9.13 -19.05 -28.58
C MET A 375 9.42 -17.75 -29.36
N ILE A 376 10.46 -17.02 -28.93
CA ILE A 376 10.88 -15.75 -29.55
C ILE A 376 11.84 -15.99 -30.72
N GLY A 377 12.66 -17.05 -30.67
CA GLY A 377 13.73 -17.34 -31.61
C GLY A 377 13.26 -17.67 -33.04
N PRO A 378 14.19 -17.70 -34.02
CA PRO A 378 13.86 -17.76 -35.45
C PRO A 378 13.42 -19.15 -35.95
N LYS A 379 13.51 -20.20 -35.12
CA LYS A 379 13.25 -21.60 -35.52
C LYS A 379 11.84 -21.75 -36.12
N ARG A 380 11.78 -22.31 -37.34
CA ARG A 380 10.54 -22.48 -38.13
C ARG A 380 9.99 -23.91 -38.14
N VAL A 381 10.68 -24.88 -37.55
CA VAL A 381 10.18 -26.27 -37.48
C VAL A 381 8.88 -26.35 -36.68
N ARG A 382 8.01 -27.31 -37.04
CA ARG A 382 6.62 -27.41 -36.55
C ARG A 382 6.52 -27.38 -35.02
N ASN A 383 7.42 -28.07 -34.32
CA ASN A 383 7.42 -28.17 -32.85
C ASN A 383 7.68 -26.84 -32.12
N TYR A 384 8.22 -25.81 -32.80
CA TYR A 384 8.31 -24.45 -32.24
C TYR A 384 7.34 -23.48 -32.92
N ALA A 385 7.08 -23.68 -34.21
CA ALA A 385 6.17 -22.81 -34.96
C ALA A 385 4.71 -22.94 -34.51
N ARG A 386 4.24 -24.15 -34.17
CA ARG A 386 2.86 -24.39 -33.70
C ARG A 386 2.58 -23.76 -32.33
N PRO A 387 3.38 -24.02 -31.28
CA PRO A 387 3.21 -23.32 -30.00
C PRO A 387 3.25 -21.80 -30.16
N ARG A 388 4.13 -21.29 -31.02
CA ARG A 388 4.21 -19.85 -31.29
C ARG A 388 2.96 -19.27 -31.93
N GLN A 389 2.38 -19.97 -32.90
CA GLN A 389 1.12 -19.56 -33.53
C GLN A 389 -0.04 -19.57 -32.53
N ILE A 390 -0.08 -20.57 -31.63
CA ILE A 390 -1.06 -20.67 -30.54
C ILE A 390 -0.90 -19.49 -29.58
N ALA A 391 0.33 -19.17 -29.16
CA ALA A 391 0.62 -18.02 -28.33
C ALA A 391 0.21 -16.68 -29.01
N MET A 392 0.44 -16.54 -30.31
CA MET A 392 -0.02 -15.37 -31.09
C MET A 392 -1.55 -15.28 -31.17
N PHE A 393 -2.23 -16.41 -31.36
CA PHE A 393 -3.69 -16.50 -31.37
C PHE A 393 -4.28 -16.09 -30.03
N LEU A 394 -3.80 -16.67 -28.93
CA LEU A 394 -4.20 -16.33 -27.58
C LEU A 394 -3.88 -14.86 -27.27
N ALA A 395 -2.71 -14.35 -27.67
CA ALA A 395 -2.35 -12.94 -27.49
C ALA A 395 -3.32 -12.00 -28.23
N LYS A 396 -3.79 -12.38 -29.42
CA LYS A 396 -4.75 -11.59 -30.19
C LYS A 396 -6.16 -11.61 -29.58
N ARG A 397 -6.53 -12.71 -28.90
CA ARG A 397 -7.87 -12.90 -28.31
C ARG A 397 -7.98 -12.38 -26.87
N MET A 398 -6.92 -12.51 -26.09
CA MET A 398 -6.93 -12.29 -24.64
C MET A 398 -6.22 -10.98 -24.23
N THR A 399 -5.65 -10.24 -25.17
CA THR A 399 -4.98 -8.95 -24.89
C THR A 399 -5.50 -7.84 -25.81
N SER A 400 -5.37 -6.58 -25.37
CA SER A 400 -5.74 -5.41 -26.18
C SER A 400 -4.65 -4.97 -27.16
N ARG A 401 -3.66 -5.83 -27.47
CA ARG A 401 -2.51 -5.47 -28.31
C ARG A 401 -2.83 -5.59 -29.79
N SER A 402 -2.28 -4.66 -30.56
CA SER A 402 -2.36 -4.67 -32.03
C SER A 402 -1.45 -5.77 -32.63
N LEU A 403 -1.73 -6.21 -33.86
CA LEU A 403 -0.90 -7.22 -34.54
C LEU A 403 0.59 -6.81 -34.65
N PRO A 404 0.94 -5.53 -34.92
CA PRO A 404 2.33 -5.08 -34.88
C PRO A 404 2.97 -5.18 -33.49
N GLU A 405 2.25 -4.81 -32.43
CA GLU A 405 2.76 -4.91 -31.05
C GLU A 405 2.98 -6.36 -30.61
N ILE A 406 2.06 -7.26 -30.97
CA ILE A 406 2.22 -8.70 -30.76
C ILE A 406 3.49 -9.16 -31.50
N GLY A 407 3.65 -8.81 -32.78
CA GLY A 407 4.82 -9.16 -33.57
C GLY A 407 6.16 -8.77 -32.93
N ARG A 408 6.25 -7.56 -32.36
CA ARG A 408 7.44 -7.09 -31.63
C ARG A 408 7.78 -7.99 -30.45
N ARG A 409 6.78 -8.44 -29.68
CA ARG A 409 6.96 -9.33 -28.51
C ARG A 409 7.34 -10.75 -28.89
N PHE A 410 7.04 -11.17 -30.12
CA PHE A 410 7.53 -12.43 -30.69
C PHE A 410 8.75 -12.17 -31.57
N GLY A 411 9.82 -11.57 -31.02
CA GLY A 411 11.12 -11.48 -31.69
C GLY A 411 11.15 -10.56 -32.91
N GLY A 412 10.39 -9.46 -32.89
CA GLY A 412 10.41 -8.46 -33.97
C GLY A 412 9.73 -8.92 -35.27
N ARG A 413 8.76 -9.83 -35.20
CA ARG A 413 8.07 -10.36 -36.39
C ARG A 413 7.08 -9.36 -36.98
N ASP A 414 6.93 -9.41 -38.31
CA ASP A 414 5.96 -8.60 -39.02
C ASP A 414 4.51 -8.93 -38.64
N HIS A 415 3.66 -7.91 -38.67
CA HIS A 415 2.24 -8.03 -38.36
C HIS A 415 1.51 -9.05 -39.26
N THR A 416 1.95 -9.21 -40.51
CA THR A 416 1.44 -10.22 -41.45
C THR A 416 1.75 -11.65 -40.97
N THR A 417 2.92 -11.88 -40.39
CA THR A 417 3.29 -13.18 -39.80
C THR A 417 2.36 -13.55 -38.64
N VAL A 418 2.02 -12.57 -37.80
CA VAL A 418 1.05 -12.76 -36.71
C VAL A 418 -0.33 -13.07 -37.28
N MET A 419 -0.79 -12.31 -38.28
CA MET A 419 -2.08 -12.53 -38.95
C MET A 419 -2.19 -13.95 -39.55
N HIS A 420 -1.16 -14.40 -40.28
CA HIS A 420 -1.13 -15.75 -40.84
C HIS A 420 -1.11 -16.82 -39.75
N GLY A 421 -0.40 -16.59 -38.64
CA GLY A 421 -0.40 -17.50 -37.49
C GLY A 421 -1.78 -17.64 -36.85
N VAL A 422 -2.45 -16.51 -36.60
CA VAL A 422 -3.81 -16.46 -36.04
C VAL A 422 -4.80 -17.21 -36.94
N LYS A 423 -4.84 -16.86 -38.23
CA LYS A 423 -5.74 -17.51 -39.20
C LYS A 423 -5.51 -19.03 -39.27
N ARG A 424 -4.23 -19.45 -39.21
CA ARG A 424 -3.89 -20.87 -39.26
C ARG A 424 -4.39 -21.63 -38.04
N ILE A 425 -4.38 -21.03 -36.84
CA ILE A 425 -4.94 -21.65 -35.64
C ILE A 425 -6.46 -21.66 -35.66
N GLU A 426 -7.10 -20.64 -36.23
CA GLU A 426 -8.57 -20.63 -36.42
C GLU A 426 -9.04 -21.79 -37.32
N GLU A 427 -8.33 -22.06 -38.41
CA GLU A 427 -8.61 -23.21 -39.28
C GLU A 427 -8.38 -24.57 -38.57
N LEU A 428 -7.31 -24.66 -37.79
CA LEU A 428 -6.93 -25.91 -37.11
C LEU A 428 -7.82 -26.22 -35.91
N LYS A 429 -8.31 -25.20 -35.20
CA LYS A 429 -9.25 -25.38 -34.10
C LYS A 429 -10.50 -26.15 -34.53
N VAL A 430 -10.92 -26.03 -35.79
CA VAL A 430 -12.09 -26.73 -36.35
C VAL A 430 -11.75 -28.15 -36.80
N THR A 431 -10.51 -28.40 -37.21
CA THR A 431 -10.11 -29.64 -37.91
C THR A 431 -9.25 -30.58 -37.07
N ASP A 432 -8.67 -30.10 -35.97
CA ASP A 432 -7.73 -30.82 -35.09
C ASP A 432 -8.22 -30.69 -33.64
N SER A 433 -8.77 -31.79 -33.10
CA SER A 433 -9.34 -31.81 -31.75
C SER A 433 -8.30 -31.57 -30.67
N GLN A 434 -7.05 -32.02 -30.87
CA GLN A 434 -5.96 -31.79 -29.92
C GLN A 434 -5.65 -30.29 -29.79
N ILE A 435 -5.65 -29.56 -30.91
CA ILE A 435 -5.43 -28.11 -30.89
C ILE A 435 -6.60 -27.39 -30.20
N ALA A 436 -7.83 -27.88 -30.37
CA ALA A 436 -9.00 -27.31 -29.70
C ALA A 436 -8.91 -27.50 -28.18
N ASP A 437 -8.52 -28.70 -27.72
CA ASP A 437 -8.36 -29.03 -26.31
C ASP A 437 -7.20 -28.25 -25.67
N ASP A 438 -6.05 -28.18 -26.35
CA ASP A 438 -4.89 -27.40 -25.92
C ASP A 438 -5.27 -25.91 -25.73
N LEU A 439 -6.04 -25.35 -26.67
CA LEU A 439 -6.49 -23.95 -26.59
C LEU A 439 -7.41 -23.69 -25.41
N GLU A 440 -8.32 -24.61 -25.10
CA GLU A 440 -9.24 -24.46 -23.97
C GLU A 440 -8.51 -24.61 -22.64
N LEU A 441 -7.59 -25.57 -22.53
CA LEU A 441 -6.73 -25.75 -21.35
C LEU A 441 -5.87 -24.51 -21.10
N LEU A 442 -5.19 -24.02 -22.14
CA LEU A 442 -4.36 -22.82 -22.05
C LEU A 442 -5.18 -21.57 -21.72
N ARG A 443 -6.39 -21.44 -22.27
CA ARG A 443 -7.30 -20.32 -21.98
C ARG A 443 -7.69 -20.32 -20.50
N ARG A 444 -8.09 -21.46 -19.94
CA ARG A 444 -8.42 -21.58 -18.51
C ARG A 444 -7.22 -21.26 -17.63
N ALA A 445 -6.06 -21.83 -17.95
CA ALA A 445 -4.81 -21.58 -17.21
C ALA A 445 -4.28 -20.14 -17.29
N LEU A 446 -4.82 -19.32 -18.20
CA LEU A 446 -4.53 -17.89 -18.36
C LEU A 446 -5.60 -16.98 -17.73
N GLU A 447 -6.81 -17.51 -17.49
CA GLU A 447 -7.93 -16.82 -16.82
C GLU A 447 -7.91 -17.03 -15.30
N GLU A 448 -7.36 -18.16 -14.84
CA GLU A 448 -6.96 -18.43 -13.44
C GLU A 448 -5.75 -17.57 -13.01
#